data_AF-A0A2E0SEZ1-F1
#
_entry.id   AF-A0A2E0SEZ1-F1
#
_cell.length_a   1.000
_cell.length_b   1.000
_cell.length_c   1.000
_cell.angle_alpha   90.00
_cell.angle_beta   90.00
_cell.angle_gamma   90.00
#
_symmetry.space_group_name_H-M   'P 1'
#
loop_
_entity.id
_entity.type
_entity.pdbx_description
1 polymer ?
#
loop_
_entity_poly.entity_id
_entity_poly.type
_entity_poly.pdbx_seq_one_letter_code
_entity_poly.pdbx_strand_id
1 'polypeptide(L)' 'MAKKSIAFVKEVELVLASLTRLKERADVENSQFKYKIDTAHNYINDIIDIYNEVLNRDYTEDYNHRPKPTEVKND' A
#
# COMPACT_ATOMS: atom_id res chain seq x y z
N MET A 1 -21.03 3.85 10.05
CA MET A 1 -20.18 2.66 10.26
C MET A 1 -19.45 2.29 8.98
N ALA A 2 -18.12 2.16 9.08
CA ALA A 2 -17.16 2.04 8.00
C ALA A 2 -17.18 0.67 7.29
N LYS A 3 -18.32 0.26 6.72
CA LYS A 3 -18.42 -1.00 5.95
C LYS A 3 -17.50 -1.03 4.72
N LYS A 4 -17.26 0.13 4.10
CA LYS A 4 -16.38 0.25 2.92
C LYS A 4 -14.90 0.08 3.26
N SER A 5 -14.49 0.42 4.49
CA SER A 5 -13.09 0.33 4.93
C SER A 5 -12.62 -1.14 4.94
N ILE A 6 -13.43 -2.03 5.53
CA ILE A 6 -13.12 -3.46 5.64
C ILE A 6 -13.11 -4.16 4.27
N ALA A 7 -13.93 -3.71 3.31
CA ALA A 7 -14.01 -4.34 1.99
C ALA A 7 -12.74 -4.08 1.17
N PHE A 8 -12.24 -2.85 1.16
CA PHE A 8 -11.05 -2.47 0.40
C PHE A 8 -9.81 -3.26 0.84
N VAL A 9 -9.52 -3.38 2.14
CA VAL A 9 -8.35 -4.14 2.59
C VAL A 9 -8.42 -5.61 2.23
N LYS A 10 -9.59 -6.22 2.38
CA LYS A 10 -9.76 -7.62 1.98
C LYS A 10 -9.47 -7.82 0.50
N GLU A 11 -9.88 -6.88 -0.35
CA GLU A 11 -9.57 -6.92 -1.78
C GLU A 11 -8.05 -6.78 -2.03
N VAL A 12 -7.38 -5.87 -1.31
CA VAL A 12 -5.92 -5.67 -1.42
C VAL A 12 -5.14 -6.90 -0.92
N GLU A 13 -5.57 -7.53 0.18
CA GLU A 13 -4.98 -8.78 0.70
C GLU A 13 -5.13 -9.93 -0.31
N LEU A 14 -6.27 -10.04 -1.00
CA LEU A 14 -6.47 -11.03 -2.06
C LEU A 14 -5.55 -10.79 -3.26
N VAL A 15 -5.32 -9.52 -3.62
CA VAL A 15 -4.34 -9.14 -4.64
C VAL A 15 -2.94 -9.50 -4.19
N LEU A 16 -2.56 -9.20 -2.95
CA LEU A 16 -1.23 -9.55 -2.39
C LEU A 16 -0.97 -11.07 -2.44
N ALA A 17 -1.96 -11.88 -2.05
CA ALA A 17 -1.85 -13.33 -2.10
C ALA A 17 -1.66 -13.84 -3.55
N SER A 18 -2.37 -13.23 -4.50
CA SER A 18 -2.23 -13.56 -5.92
C SER A 18 -0.87 -13.15 -6.49
N LEU A 19 -0.37 -11.98 -6.06
CA LEU A 19 0.91 -11.44 -6.48
C LEU A 19 2.09 -12.22 -5.89
N THR A 20 1.95 -12.74 -4.67
CA THR A 20 2.92 -13.63 -4.03
C THR A 20 3.09 -14.92 -4.83
N ARG A 21 1.99 -15.57 -5.24
CA ARG A 21 2.04 -16.74 -6.13
C ARG A 21 2.66 -16.43 -7.49
N LEU A 22 2.35 -15.26 -8.06
CA LEU A 22 2.92 -14.83 -9.33
C LEU A 22 4.44 -14.61 -9.22
N LYS A 23 4.91 -14.06 -8.10
CA LYS A 23 6.32 -13.88 -7.79
C LYS A 23 7.05 -15.22 -7.69
N GLU A 24 6.53 -16.16 -6.91
CA GLU A 24 7.10 -17.52 -6.78
C GLU A 24 7.25 -18.18 -8.16
N ARG A 25 6.23 -18.06 -9.01
CA ARG A 25 6.30 -18.58 -10.38
C ARG A 25 7.34 -17.85 -11.23
N ALA A 26 7.42 -16.53 -11.12
CA ALA A 26 8.42 -15.72 -11.84
C ALA A 26 9.85 -16.06 -11.42
N ASP A 27 10.07 -16.42 -10.16
CA ASP A 27 11.36 -16.89 -9.64
C ASP A 27 11.75 -18.24 -10.22
N VAL A 28 10.82 -19.20 -10.26
CA VAL A 28 11.05 -20.54 -10.83
C VAL A 28 11.33 -20.45 -12.33
N GLU A 29 10.61 -19.59 -13.05
CA GLU A 29 10.71 -19.47 -14.50
C GLU A 29 11.85 -18.53 -14.96
N ASN A 30 12.61 -17.89 -14.05
CA ASN A 30 13.54 -16.80 -14.36
C ASN A 30 12.91 -15.73 -15.26
N SER A 31 11.68 -15.34 -14.93
CA SER A 31 10.88 -14.43 -15.75
C SER A 31 11.53 -13.06 -15.88
N GLN A 32 11.58 -12.53 -17.10
CA GLN A 32 11.98 -11.14 -17.37
C GLN A 32 11.10 -10.09 -16.66
N PHE A 33 9.91 -10.49 -16.19
CA PHE A 33 8.98 -9.61 -15.48
C PHE A 33 9.17 -9.59 -13.98
N LYS A 34 10.08 -10.41 -13.43
CA LYS A 34 10.31 -10.54 -11.97
C LYS A 34 10.43 -9.19 -11.27
N TYR A 35 11.27 -8.30 -11.80
CA TYR A 35 11.46 -6.96 -11.23
C TYR A 35 10.15 -6.17 -11.12
N LYS A 36 9.30 -6.20 -12.16
CA LYS A 36 8.01 -5.49 -12.14
C LYS A 36 7.03 -6.12 -11.15
N ILE A 37 7.05 -7.44 -11.03
CA ILE A 37 6.23 -8.20 -10.08
C ILE A 37 6.65 -7.88 -8.63
N ASP A 38 7.96 -7.86 -8.36
CA ASP A 38 8.53 -7.48 -7.06
C ASP A 38 8.15 -6.05 -6.67
N THR A 39 8.30 -5.09 -7.60
CA THR A 39 7.91 -3.70 -7.36
C THR A 39 6.42 -3.58 -7.04
N ALA A 40 5.55 -4.27 -7.78
CA ALA A 40 4.12 -4.28 -7.50
C ALA A 40 3.81 -4.90 -6.13
N HIS A 41 4.53 -5.96 -5.74
CA HIS A 41 4.37 -6.63 -4.44
C HIS A 41 4.67 -5.67 -3.29
N ASN A 42 5.78 -4.94 -3.40
CA ASN A 42 6.16 -3.94 -2.41
C ASN A 42 5.11 -2.82 -2.29
N TYR A 43 4.61 -2.27 -3.40
CA TYR A 43 3.58 -1.23 -3.34
C TYR A 43 2.27 -1.70 -2.71
N ILE A 44 1.89 -2.97 -2.90
CA ILE A 44 0.70 -3.51 -2.26
C ILE A 44 0.91 -3.65 -0.74
N ASN A 45 2.09 -4.07 -0.28
CA ASN A 45 2.41 -4.07 1.15
C ASN A 45 2.36 -2.66 1.73
N ASP A 46 2.96 -1.67 1.05
CA ASP A 46 2.94 -0.27 1.49
C ASP A 46 1.49 0.25 1.65
N ILE A 47 0.59 -0.11 0.73
CA ILE A 47 -0.84 0.27 0.82
C ILE A 47 -1.51 -0.36 2.05
N ILE A 48 -1.23 -1.62 2.35
CA ILE A 48 -1.77 -2.32 3.53
C ILE A 48 -1.24 -1.65 4.81
N ASP A 49 0.05 -1.33 4.85
CA ASP A 49 0.69 -0.69 5.99
C ASP A 49 0.10 0.70 6.25
N ILE A 50 -0.03 1.53 5.21
CA ILE A 50 -0.68 2.85 5.31
C ILE A 50 -2.11 2.70 5.83
N TYR A 51 -2.85 1.71 5.36
CA TYR A 51 -4.22 1.51 5.80
C TYR A 51 -4.28 1.08 7.27
N ASN A 52 -3.44 0.14 7.68
CA ASN A 52 -3.34 -0.30 9.06
C ASN A 52 -2.96 0.86 9.98
N GLU A 53 -2.05 1.73 9.52
CA GLU A 53 -1.70 2.94 10.23
C GLU A 53 -2.91 3.88 10.38
N VAL A 54 -3.65 4.15 9.30
CA VAL A 54 -4.86 4.98 9.35
C VAL A 54 -5.94 4.42 10.28
N LEU A 55 -6.11 3.09 10.34
CA LEU A 55 -7.07 2.47 11.25
C LEU A 55 -6.65 2.52 12.71
N ASN A 56 -5.35 2.43 12.99
CA ASN A 56 -4.80 2.34 14.35
C ASN A 56 -4.40 3.70 14.92
N ARG A 57 -4.30 4.75 14.09
CA ARG A 57 -4.08 6.12 14.56
C ARG A 57 -5.26 6.61 15.37
N ASP A 58 -5.00 6.99 16.62
CA ASP A 58 -5.92 7.80 17.39
C ASP A 58 -6.00 9.20 16.75
N TYR A 59 -7.19 9.79 16.71
CA TYR A 59 -7.49 11.05 16.00
C TYR A 59 -6.60 12.25 16.40
N THR A 60 -5.82 12.13 17.47
CA THR A 60 -4.88 13.13 17.99
C THR A 60 -3.47 13.07 17.39
N GLU A 61 -3.09 12.03 16.64
CA GLU A 61 -1.72 11.83 16.12
C GLU A 61 -1.49 12.36 14.70
N ASP A 62 -2.55 12.77 14.00
CA ASP A 62 -2.52 13.22 12.60
C ASP A 62 -1.93 14.63 12.38
N TYR A 63 -1.68 15.39 13.45
CA TYR A 63 -1.18 16.77 13.32
C TYR A 63 0.26 16.83 12.78
N ASN A 64 1.07 15.80 13.02
CA ASN A 64 2.51 15.79 12.70
C ASN A 64 2.85 15.23 11.31
N HIS A 65 1.90 14.62 10.61
CA HIS A 65 2.14 13.90 9.35
C HIS A 65 1.60 14.60 8.12
N ARG A 66 1.03 15.81 8.27
CA ARG A 66 0.56 16.59 7.13
C ARG A 66 1.78 17.11 6.34
N PRO A 67 1.80 16.99 5.00
CA PRO A 67 2.77 17.71 4.20
C PRO A 67 2.65 19.20 4.55
N LYS A 68 3.78 19.82 4.91
CA LYS A 68 3.80 21.25 5.24
C LYS A 68 3.24 22.01 4.03
N PRO A 69 2.32 22.97 4.22
CA PRO A 69 1.87 23.82 3.13
C PRO A 69 3.09 24.40 2.43
N THR A 70 3.21 24.17 1.12
CA THR A 70 4.23 24.83 0.32
C THR A 70 3.98 26.33 0.46
N GLU A 71 4.91 27.08 1.05
CA GLU A 71 4.83 28.53 1.10
C GLU A 71 4.83 29.03 -0.35
N VAL A 72 3.65 29.42 -0.85
CA VAL A 72 3.54 30.13 -2.12
C VAL A 72 4.15 31.50 -1.86
N LYS A 73 5.40 31.69 -2.30
CA LYS A 73 6.00 33.02 -2.38
C LYS A 73 5.16 33.81 -3.40
N ASN A 74 4.40 34.77 -2.89
CA ASN A 74 3.82 35.80 -3.73
C ASN A 74 4.93 36.80 -4.02
N ASP A 75 5.38 36.85 -5.27
CA ASP A 75 6.23 37.91 -5.81
C ASP A 75 5.48 39.25 -5.85
#